data_AF-A0A5D0WJS1-F1
#
_entry.id   AF-A0A5D0WJS1-F1
#
_cell.length_a   1.000
_cell.length_b   1.000
_cell.length_c   1.000
_cell.angle_alpha   90.00
_cell.angle_beta   90.00
_cell.angle_gamma   90.00
#
_symmetry.space_group_name_H-M   'P 1'
#
loop_
_entity.id
_entity.type
_entity.pdbx_description
1 polymer ?
#
loop_
_entity_poly.entity_id
_entity_poly.type
_entity_poly.pdbx_seq_one_letter_code
_entity_poly.pdbx_strand_id
1 'polypeptide(L)'
;MKKFIDPQKSLEIVSNSLQKTYVAGKKATENIQKGAKFLSDKTVNDSYLRRLKKYSPIFPEFYCSPDFNIPNIIMIVDDAVRRGIDVCEGSIGWLGKENDIEILYLYDNAIEKSGLQFIPMVTCDAVYCVDSFDSNRFIKADYVFTRAHEERIAELKHIAFSLGAKRCSIEISESNMESNLKNKEKKFSEEVNFVDQGVSTAEKFEQNMSKKESSHRRGKTEIQFEGSNSPKRPELKWFAHDSNIKRLIEMRFENNNAIKSETLEIAGSSLTTMSEKAAYAMDMAVKKAGAKGKVKGSADISSQVAKESHSKLIFRIEF
;
A
#
# COMPACT_ATOMS: atom_id res chain seq x y z
N MET A 1 20.25 10.63 -13.23
CA MET A 1 19.53 11.09 -14.44
C MET A 1 18.52 10.01 -14.82
N LYS A 2 17.22 10.27 -14.64
CA LYS A 2 16.14 9.36 -15.03
C LYS A 2 16.03 9.36 -16.56
N LYS A 3 16.32 8.24 -17.22
CA LYS A 3 15.91 8.04 -18.62
C LYS A 3 14.44 7.62 -18.59
N PHE A 4 13.55 8.55 -18.95
CA PHE A 4 12.19 8.21 -19.33
C PHE A 4 12.28 7.32 -20.58
N ILE A 5 11.94 6.05 -20.44
CA ILE A 5 11.70 5.18 -21.59
C ILE A 5 10.27 5.48 -22.04
N ASP A 6 10.15 5.96 -23.27
CA ASP A 6 8.89 6.24 -23.93
C ASP A 6 8.08 4.93 -24.09
N PRO A 7 6.87 4.83 -23.51
CA PRO A 7 6.02 3.64 -23.60
C PRO A 7 5.74 3.21 -25.05
N GLN A 8 5.74 4.15 -26.01
CA GLN A 8 5.55 3.84 -27.43
C GLN A 8 6.75 3.10 -28.05
N LYS A 9 7.98 3.44 -27.63
CA LYS A 9 9.19 2.76 -28.10
C LYS A 9 9.32 1.33 -27.59
N SER A 10 8.86 1.07 -26.36
CA SER A 10 8.87 -0.30 -25.81
C SER A 10 7.90 -1.23 -26.55
N LEU A 11 6.72 -0.73 -26.92
CA LEU A 11 5.76 -1.47 -27.75
C LEU A 11 6.27 -1.71 -29.17
N GLU A 12 6.96 -0.74 -29.78
CA GLU A 12 7.54 -0.89 -31.13
C GLU A 12 8.64 -1.96 -31.17
N ILE A 13 9.48 -2.06 -30.13
CA ILE A 13 10.57 -3.05 -30.08
C ILE A 13 10.01 -4.47 -29.96
N VAL A 14 9.00 -4.68 -29.11
CA VAL A 14 8.32 -5.97 -28.96
C VAL A 14 7.59 -6.34 -30.26
N SER A 15 6.87 -5.40 -30.87
CA SER A 15 6.14 -5.60 -32.13
C SER A 15 7.07 -5.95 -33.30
N ASN A 16 8.22 -5.27 -33.41
CA ASN A 16 9.19 -5.50 -34.47
C ASN A 16 9.96 -6.83 -34.31
N SER A 17 10.19 -7.30 -33.08
CA SER A 17 10.82 -8.60 -32.82
C SER A 17 9.90 -9.76 -33.21
N LEU A 18 8.59 -9.65 -32.92
CA LEU A 18 7.57 -10.63 -33.28
C LEU A 18 7.25 -10.64 -34.78
N GLN A 19 7.35 -9.49 -35.46
CA GLN A 19 7.19 -9.42 -36.92
C GLN A 19 8.36 -10.08 -37.67
N LYS A 20 9.60 -9.99 -37.17
CA LYS A 20 10.77 -10.57 -37.85
C LYS A 20 10.80 -12.10 -37.84
N THR A 21 10.30 -12.74 -36.78
CA THR A 21 10.21 -14.21 -36.69
C THR A 21 9.09 -14.77 -37.57
N TYR A 22 8.02 -14.02 -37.79
CA TYR A 22 6.89 -14.44 -38.63
C TYR A 22 7.16 -14.35 -40.14
N VAL A 23 7.95 -13.37 -40.60
CA VAL A 23 8.17 -13.10 -42.04
C VAL A 23 9.12 -14.12 -42.69
N ALA A 24 10.00 -14.78 -41.93
CA ALA A 24 10.96 -15.76 -42.47
C ALA A 24 10.31 -17.06 -42.97
N GLY A 25 9.07 -17.35 -42.59
CA GLY A 25 8.39 -18.62 -42.92
C GLY A 25 7.50 -18.62 -44.17
N LYS A 26 7.28 -17.49 -44.85
CA LYS A 26 6.18 -17.36 -45.85
C LYS A 26 6.64 -16.87 -47.22
N LYS A 27 7.67 -17.49 -47.80
CA LYS A 27 8.11 -17.20 -49.18
C LYS A 27 8.07 -18.43 -50.10
N ALA A 28 6.88 -18.76 -50.61
CA ALA A 28 6.64 -19.39 -51.92
C ALA A 28 5.13 -19.32 -52.28
N THR A 29 4.81 -18.73 -53.45
CA THR A 29 3.67 -18.91 -54.44
C THR A 29 2.25 -19.28 -53.96
N GLU A 30 1.09 -18.94 -54.53
CA GLU A 30 0.61 -18.16 -55.68
C GLU A 30 -0.81 -17.61 -55.42
N ASN A 31 -1.24 -16.67 -56.27
CA ASN A 31 -2.23 -15.63 -55.99
C ASN A 31 -3.68 -15.99 -56.35
N ILE A 32 -4.61 -15.22 -55.78
CA ILE A 32 -6.08 -15.11 -55.99
C ILE A 32 -6.95 -15.66 -54.83
N GLN A 33 -6.67 -16.83 -54.24
CA GLN A 33 -7.24 -17.17 -52.90
C GLN A 33 -6.55 -16.43 -51.75
N LYS A 34 -5.40 -15.81 -52.04
CA LYS A 34 -4.60 -15.04 -51.09
C LYS A 34 -5.25 -13.75 -50.65
N GLY A 35 -6.15 -13.14 -51.43
CA GLY A 35 -6.81 -11.88 -51.02
C GLY A 35 -7.74 -12.08 -49.81
N ALA A 36 -8.63 -13.07 -49.87
CA ALA A 36 -9.54 -13.41 -48.77
C ALA A 36 -8.82 -14.02 -47.58
N LYS A 37 -7.84 -14.92 -47.81
CA LYS A 37 -6.98 -15.44 -46.73
C LYS A 37 -6.08 -14.35 -46.13
N PHE A 38 -5.54 -13.42 -46.90
CA PHE A 38 -4.73 -12.31 -46.39
C PHE A 38 -5.58 -11.28 -45.64
N LEU A 39 -6.78 -10.94 -46.12
CA LEU A 39 -7.70 -10.07 -45.40
C LEU A 39 -8.24 -10.76 -44.14
N SER A 40 -8.51 -12.06 -44.19
CA SER A 40 -8.89 -12.87 -43.03
C SER A 40 -7.73 -12.99 -42.04
N ASP A 41 -6.54 -13.39 -42.47
CA ASP A 41 -5.30 -13.43 -41.67
C ASP A 41 -5.00 -12.04 -41.07
N LYS A 42 -5.16 -10.96 -41.85
CA LYS A 42 -4.96 -9.58 -41.36
C LYS A 42 -6.03 -9.19 -40.35
N THR A 43 -7.30 -9.52 -40.57
CA THR A 43 -8.40 -9.22 -39.64
C THR A 43 -8.32 -10.06 -38.36
N VAL A 44 -7.92 -11.32 -38.47
CA VAL A 44 -7.64 -12.24 -37.36
C VAL A 44 -6.42 -11.74 -36.58
N ASN A 45 -5.35 -11.34 -37.26
CA ASN A 45 -4.16 -10.76 -36.63
C ASN A 45 -4.48 -9.41 -35.96
N ASP A 46 -5.25 -8.54 -36.59
CA ASP A 46 -5.70 -7.27 -36.00
C ASP A 46 -6.62 -7.52 -34.78
N SER A 47 -7.50 -8.52 -34.86
CA SER A 47 -8.35 -8.95 -33.74
C SER A 47 -7.51 -9.51 -32.58
N TYR A 48 -6.55 -10.36 -32.89
CA TYR A 48 -5.61 -10.94 -31.92
C TYR A 48 -4.80 -9.84 -31.23
N LEU A 49 -4.21 -8.90 -31.99
CA LEU A 49 -3.45 -7.78 -31.44
C LEU A 49 -4.32 -6.84 -30.59
N ARG A 50 -5.57 -6.58 -30.99
CA ARG A 50 -6.52 -5.81 -30.16
C ARG A 50 -6.82 -6.52 -28.85
N ARG A 51 -6.99 -7.85 -28.87
CA ARG A 51 -7.21 -8.65 -27.67
C ARG A 51 -5.97 -8.69 -26.79
N LEU A 52 -4.78 -8.85 -27.36
CA LEU A 52 -3.51 -8.79 -26.64
C LEU A 52 -3.38 -7.44 -25.91
N LYS A 53 -3.70 -6.33 -26.58
CA LYS A 53 -3.73 -4.99 -25.97
C LYS A 53 -4.81 -4.85 -24.90
N LYS A 54 -5.99 -5.43 -25.11
CA LYS A 54 -7.12 -5.36 -24.17
C LYS A 54 -6.85 -6.15 -22.88
N TYR A 55 -6.34 -7.37 -23.02
CA TYR A 55 -6.10 -8.27 -21.90
C TYR A 55 -4.74 -8.01 -21.23
N SER A 56 -3.77 -7.45 -21.94
CA SER A 56 -2.43 -7.12 -21.44
C SER A 56 -1.77 -8.27 -20.64
N PRO A 57 -1.75 -9.51 -21.20
CA PRO A 57 -1.18 -10.66 -20.51
C PRO A 57 0.33 -10.49 -20.29
N ILE A 58 0.84 -11.06 -19.20
CA ILE A 58 2.26 -11.10 -18.88
C ILE A 58 2.74 -12.54 -18.98
N PHE A 59 3.74 -12.76 -19.83
CA PHE A 59 4.34 -14.07 -20.08
C PHE A 59 5.64 -14.23 -19.29
N PRO A 60 6.04 -15.47 -18.93
CA PRO A 60 7.26 -15.74 -18.16
C PRO A 60 8.52 -15.08 -18.74
N GLU A 61 8.68 -15.08 -20.06
CA GLU A 61 9.87 -14.56 -20.73
C GLU A 61 10.01 -13.05 -20.54
N PHE A 62 8.88 -12.33 -20.61
CA PHE A 62 8.86 -10.89 -20.36
C PHE A 62 8.99 -10.59 -18.88
N TYR A 63 8.32 -11.35 -18.01
CA TYR A 63 8.41 -11.19 -16.55
C TYR A 63 9.85 -11.34 -16.04
N CYS A 64 10.59 -12.33 -16.54
CA CYS A 64 11.98 -12.58 -16.18
C CYS A 64 12.99 -11.66 -16.89
N SER A 65 12.51 -10.78 -17.79
CA SER A 65 13.40 -9.87 -18.51
C SER A 65 13.90 -8.75 -17.59
N PRO A 66 15.14 -8.27 -17.77
CA PRO A 66 15.69 -7.16 -16.97
C PRO A 66 14.96 -5.82 -17.21
N ASP A 67 14.18 -5.72 -18.30
CA ASP A 67 13.41 -4.54 -18.67
C ASP A 67 12.03 -4.49 -17.99
N PHE A 68 11.58 -5.59 -17.39
CA PHE A 68 10.31 -5.64 -16.69
C PHE A 68 10.46 -5.16 -15.26
N ASN A 69 9.75 -4.07 -14.94
CA ASN A 69 9.65 -3.57 -13.58
C ASN A 69 8.37 -4.13 -12.96
N ILE A 70 8.52 -4.94 -11.93
CA ILE A 70 7.38 -5.46 -11.17
C ILE A 70 6.67 -4.27 -10.49
N PRO A 71 5.34 -4.11 -10.70
CA PRO A 71 4.59 -3.06 -10.03
C PRO A 71 4.64 -3.19 -8.50
N ASN A 72 4.59 -2.04 -7.81
CA ASN A 72 4.58 -1.98 -6.35
C ASN A 72 3.30 -2.55 -5.71
N ILE A 73 2.30 -2.91 -6.51
CA ILE A 73 1.03 -3.49 -6.08
C ILE A 73 0.76 -4.75 -6.89
N ILE A 74 0.52 -5.85 -6.18
CA ILE A 74 0.19 -7.13 -6.77
C ILE A 74 -1.15 -7.60 -6.19
N MET A 75 -2.05 -8.04 -7.04
CA MET A 75 -3.26 -8.74 -6.64
C MET A 75 -3.15 -10.20 -7.02
N ILE A 76 -3.39 -11.09 -6.07
CA ILE A 76 -3.45 -12.54 -6.34
C ILE A 76 -4.86 -12.88 -6.79
N VAL A 77 -4.95 -13.60 -7.90
CA VAL A 77 -6.23 -13.95 -8.55
C VAL A 77 -6.23 -15.41 -8.98
N ASP A 78 -7.42 -15.99 -9.04
CA ASP A 78 -7.64 -17.35 -9.55
C ASP A 78 -7.30 -17.41 -11.05
N ASP A 79 -6.50 -18.40 -11.46
CA ASP A 79 -6.15 -18.66 -12.86
C ASP A 79 -7.38 -18.87 -13.77
N ALA A 80 -8.51 -19.29 -13.19
CA ALA A 80 -9.76 -19.54 -13.90
C ALA A 80 -10.37 -18.27 -14.49
N VAL A 81 -10.06 -17.07 -13.96
CA VAL A 81 -10.66 -15.79 -14.36
C VAL A 81 -10.47 -15.50 -15.86
N ARG A 82 -9.42 -16.05 -16.48
CA ARG A 82 -9.10 -15.83 -17.90
C ARG A 82 -8.86 -17.12 -18.69
N ARG A 83 -9.27 -18.26 -18.13
CA ARG A 83 -9.17 -19.56 -18.78
C ARG A 83 -10.00 -19.57 -20.08
N GLY A 84 -9.44 -20.16 -21.14
CA GLY A 84 -10.09 -20.22 -22.46
C GLY A 84 -9.96 -18.97 -23.32
N ILE A 85 -9.23 -17.95 -22.85
CA ILE A 85 -8.85 -16.79 -23.67
C ILE A 85 -7.50 -17.08 -24.32
N ASP A 86 -7.49 -17.39 -25.61
CA ASP A 86 -6.28 -17.74 -26.40
C ASP A 86 -5.05 -16.84 -26.15
N VAL A 87 -5.21 -15.51 -26.15
CA VAL A 87 -4.13 -14.53 -25.96
C VAL A 87 -3.55 -14.57 -24.54
N CYS A 88 -4.25 -15.17 -23.58
CA CYS A 88 -3.81 -15.30 -22.19
C CYS A 88 -3.18 -16.68 -21.90
N GLU A 89 -3.22 -17.61 -22.86
CA GLU A 89 -2.71 -18.97 -22.65
C GLU A 89 -1.20 -18.93 -22.41
N GLY A 90 -0.75 -19.55 -21.31
CA GLY A 90 0.66 -19.51 -20.88
C GLY A 90 1.10 -18.23 -20.17
N SER A 91 0.21 -17.25 -19.99
CA SER A 91 0.50 -16.07 -19.16
C SER A 91 0.55 -16.43 -17.66
N ILE A 92 1.33 -15.68 -16.90
CA ILE A 92 1.37 -15.76 -15.42
C ILE A 92 0.43 -14.77 -14.75
N GLY A 93 -0.18 -13.88 -15.54
CA GLY A 93 -1.03 -12.81 -15.04
C GLY A 93 -1.28 -11.74 -16.09
N TRP A 94 -1.67 -10.54 -15.65
CA TRP A 94 -1.81 -9.38 -16.51
C TRP A 94 -1.51 -8.07 -15.77
N LEU A 95 -1.19 -7.03 -16.53
CA LEU A 95 -1.11 -5.67 -16.01
C LEU A 95 -2.47 -4.97 -16.10
N GLY A 96 -2.89 -4.36 -15.00
CA GLY A 96 -4.00 -3.41 -14.98
C GLY A 96 -3.54 -2.06 -14.43
N LYS A 97 -4.44 -1.08 -14.49
CA LYS A 97 -4.14 0.29 -14.09
C LYS A 97 -5.34 0.89 -13.36
N GLU A 98 -5.12 1.38 -12.15
CA GLU A 98 -6.11 2.04 -11.30
C GLU A 98 -5.57 3.41 -10.86
N ASN A 99 -6.25 4.51 -11.20
CA ASN A 99 -5.80 5.87 -10.87
C ASN A 99 -4.32 6.13 -11.19
N ASP A 100 -3.84 5.77 -12.38
CA ASP A 100 -2.43 5.87 -12.76
C ASP A 100 -1.42 5.05 -11.96
N ILE A 101 -1.89 4.07 -11.20
CA ILE A 101 -1.06 3.08 -10.52
C ILE A 101 -1.21 1.75 -11.22
N GLU A 102 -0.09 1.20 -11.64
CA GLU A 102 -0.03 -0.14 -12.24
C GLU A 102 -0.19 -1.21 -11.17
N ILE A 103 -0.94 -2.25 -11.52
CA ILE A 103 -1.21 -3.39 -10.65
C ILE A 103 -0.93 -4.64 -11.46
N LEU A 104 -0.09 -5.51 -10.94
CA LEU A 104 0.09 -6.85 -11.49
C LEU A 104 -0.96 -7.78 -10.88
N TYR A 105 -1.84 -8.31 -11.71
CA TYR A 105 -2.75 -9.37 -11.32
C TYR A 105 -2.06 -10.69 -11.61
N LEU A 106 -1.54 -11.33 -10.57
CA LEU A 106 -0.72 -12.54 -10.64
C LEU A 106 -1.61 -13.75 -10.35
N TYR A 107 -1.58 -14.76 -11.22
CA TYR A 107 -2.31 -15.99 -10.97
C TYR A 107 -1.74 -16.74 -9.76
N ASP A 108 -2.61 -17.32 -8.96
CA ASP A 108 -2.27 -18.14 -7.80
C ASP A 108 -1.34 -19.32 -8.13
N ASN A 109 -1.51 -19.96 -9.29
CA ASN A 109 -0.65 -21.03 -9.79
C ASN A 109 0.76 -20.57 -10.22
N ALA A 110 0.98 -19.25 -10.33
CA ALA A 110 2.24 -18.65 -10.78
C ALA A 110 3.07 -18.08 -9.62
N ILE A 111 2.59 -18.17 -8.38
CA ILE A 111 3.25 -17.63 -7.18
C ILE A 111 4.67 -18.19 -7.02
N GLU A 112 4.83 -19.51 -7.05
CA GLU A 112 6.15 -20.14 -6.86
C GLU A 112 7.14 -19.73 -7.95
N LYS A 113 6.66 -19.59 -9.19
CA LYS A 113 7.48 -19.21 -10.35
C LYS A 113 7.83 -17.73 -10.37
N SER A 114 7.09 -16.89 -9.64
CA SER A 114 7.35 -15.44 -9.57
C SER A 114 8.65 -15.10 -8.84
N GLY A 115 9.11 -15.95 -7.92
CA GLY A 115 10.28 -15.66 -7.08
C GLY A 115 10.07 -14.56 -6.03
N LEU A 116 8.83 -14.08 -5.86
CA LEU A 116 8.47 -13.03 -4.91
C LEU A 116 8.16 -13.60 -3.53
N GLN A 117 8.45 -12.81 -2.51
CA GLN A 117 8.11 -13.15 -1.12
C GLN A 117 6.84 -12.41 -0.69
N PHE A 118 5.87 -13.14 -0.13
CA PHE A 118 4.61 -12.57 0.35
C PHE A 118 4.47 -12.76 1.86
N ILE A 119 4.04 -11.71 2.56
CA ILE A 119 3.88 -11.70 4.02
C ILE A 119 2.53 -11.09 4.43
N PRO A 120 1.70 -11.80 5.22
CA PRO A 120 1.78 -13.24 5.51
C PRO A 120 1.57 -14.08 4.24
N MET A 121 1.43 -15.40 4.39
CA MET A 121 1.24 -16.35 3.28
C MET A 121 0.20 -15.87 2.25
N VAL A 122 0.45 -16.22 0.99
CA VAL A 122 -0.39 -15.85 -0.14
C VAL A 122 -1.84 -16.29 0.06
N THR A 123 -2.77 -15.39 -0.23
CA THR A 123 -4.22 -15.66 -0.26
C THR A 123 -4.77 -15.17 -1.59
N CYS A 124 -5.59 -15.99 -2.26
CA CYS A 124 -6.32 -15.56 -3.45
C CYS A 124 -7.26 -14.39 -3.11
N ASP A 125 -7.50 -13.52 -4.07
CA ASP A 125 -8.29 -12.28 -3.96
C ASP A 125 -7.72 -11.24 -2.98
N ALA A 126 -6.50 -11.42 -2.50
CA ALA A 126 -5.81 -10.45 -1.66
C ALA A 126 -4.88 -9.54 -2.48
N VAL A 127 -4.76 -8.30 -2.02
CA VAL A 127 -3.82 -7.31 -2.55
C VAL A 127 -2.62 -7.23 -1.63
N TYR A 128 -1.44 -7.15 -2.24
CA TYR A 128 -0.15 -6.99 -1.58
C TYR A 128 0.56 -5.76 -2.15
N CYS A 129 1.30 -5.07 -1.30
CA CYS A 129 2.13 -3.94 -1.66
C CYS A 129 3.58 -4.20 -1.31
N VAL A 130 4.50 -3.65 -2.10
CA VAL A 130 5.94 -3.78 -1.84
C VAL A 130 6.30 -3.26 -0.44
N ASP A 131 7.22 -3.95 0.23
CA ASP A 131 7.79 -3.54 1.52
C ASP A 131 8.65 -2.29 1.29
N SER A 132 8.51 -1.28 2.15
CA SER A 132 9.23 -0.01 2.05
C SER A 132 10.77 -0.17 2.15
N PHE A 133 11.24 -1.30 2.66
CA PHE A 133 12.66 -1.58 2.89
C PHE A 133 13.20 -2.77 2.07
N ASP A 134 12.33 -3.50 1.35
CA ASP A 134 12.72 -4.66 0.53
C ASP A 134 11.83 -4.78 -0.71
N SER A 135 12.39 -4.46 -1.88
CA SER A 135 11.65 -4.47 -3.14
C SER A 135 11.24 -5.87 -3.63
N ASN A 136 11.77 -6.95 -3.05
CA ASN A 136 11.39 -8.32 -3.40
C ASN A 136 10.32 -8.91 -2.48
N ARG A 137 9.88 -8.12 -1.49
CA ARG A 137 8.93 -8.54 -0.47
C ARG A 137 7.64 -7.75 -0.60
N PHE A 138 6.52 -8.46 -0.51
CA PHE A 138 5.18 -7.93 -0.68
C PHE A 138 4.36 -8.20 0.58
N ILE A 139 3.86 -7.15 1.21
CA ILE A 139 3.07 -7.19 2.43
C ILE A 139 1.59 -7.10 2.06
N LYS A 140 0.78 -7.98 2.65
CA LYS A 140 -0.67 -7.95 2.45
C LYS A 140 -1.26 -6.62 2.92
N ALA A 141 -2.11 -6.02 2.11
CA ALA A 141 -2.56 -4.65 2.31
C ALA A 141 -3.44 -4.46 3.56
N ASP A 142 -4.14 -5.51 4.01
CA ASP A 142 -4.91 -5.51 5.27
C ASP A 142 -4.01 -5.61 6.52
N TYR A 143 -2.75 -5.99 6.35
CA TYR A 143 -1.77 -6.21 7.42
C TYR A 143 -0.69 -5.11 7.49
N VAL A 144 -0.46 -4.39 6.40
CA VAL A 144 0.68 -3.45 6.26
C VAL A 144 0.71 -2.36 7.34
N PHE A 145 -0.42 -1.76 7.70
CA PHE A 145 -0.47 -0.71 8.72
C PHE A 145 -0.21 -1.26 10.12
N THR A 146 -0.78 -2.42 10.44
CA THR A 146 -0.53 -3.09 11.73
C THR A 146 0.95 -3.41 11.87
N ARG A 147 1.57 -3.98 10.84
CA ARG A 147 3.00 -4.29 10.85
C ARG A 147 3.87 -3.04 10.96
N ALA A 148 3.60 -2.02 10.13
CA ALA A 148 4.37 -0.78 10.17
C ALA A 148 4.29 -0.11 11.56
N HIS A 149 3.10 -0.14 12.18
CA HIS A 149 2.92 0.33 13.54
C HIS A 149 3.75 -0.49 14.55
N GLU A 150 3.68 -1.81 14.52
CA GLU A 150 4.47 -2.68 15.42
C GLU A 150 5.98 -2.45 15.28
N GLU A 151 6.48 -2.36 14.05
CA GLU A 151 7.90 -2.12 13.77
C GLU A 151 8.36 -0.74 14.27
N ARG A 152 7.54 0.32 14.13
CA ARG A 152 7.83 1.65 14.68
C ARG A 152 7.94 1.62 16.20
N ILE A 153 6.99 0.96 16.87
CA ILE A 153 7.02 0.82 18.34
C ILE A 153 8.27 0.03 18.78
N ALA A 154 8.62 -1.03 18.05
CA ALA A 154 9.82 -1.81 18.32
C ALA A 154 11.11 -0.98 18.13
N GLU A 155 11.19 -0.19 17.06
CA GLU A 155 12.34 0.69 16.81
C GLU A 155 12.48 1.76 17.90
N LEU A 156 11.39 2.41 18.34
CA LEU A 156 11.43 3.37 19.45
C LEU A 156 11.88 2.74 20.77
N LYS A 157 11.42 1.51 21.06
CA LYS A 157 11.90 0.74 22.23
C LYS A 157 13.39 0.44 22.12
N HIS A 158 13.85 0.04 20.93
CA HIS A 158 15.26 -0.25 20.67
C HIS A 158 16.14 1.01 20.77
N ILE A 159 15.67 2.16 20.27
CA ILE A 159 16.33 3.45 20.43
C ILE A 159 16.48 3.78 21.92
N ALA A 160 15.41 3.69 22.71
CA ALA A 160 15.47 3.97 24.14
C ALA A 160 16.46 3.06 24.88
N PHE A 161 16.41 1.76 24.61
CA PHE A 161 17.36 0.79 25.15
C PHE A 161 18.81 1.13 24.77
N SER A 162 19.06 1.41 23.49
CA SER A 162 20.40 1.71 22.97
C SER A 162 20.98 2.97 23.60
N LEU A 163 20.15 3.98 23.84
CA LEU A 163 20.56 5.23 24.49
C LEU A 163 20.75 5.09 26.02
N GLY A 164 20.48 3.91 26.59
CA GLY A 164 20.67 3.63 28.01
C GLY A 164 19.56 4.18 28.90
N ALA A 165 18.34 4.33 28.40
CA ALA A 165 17.19 4.77 29.17
C ALA A 165 16.89 3.81 30.34
N LYS A 166 16.37 4.35 31.45
CA LYS A 166 15.73 3.58 32.54
C LYS A 166 14.25 3.35 32.27
N ARG A 167 13.58 4.31 31.64
CA ARG A 167 12.15 4.22 31.35
C ARG A 167 11.83 4.73 29.96
N CYS A 168 10.91 4.03 29.30
CA CYS A 168 10.37 4.42 28.02
C CYS A 168 8.87 4.22 28.01
N SER A 169 8.12 5.23 27.54
CA SER A 169 6.68 5.16 27.33
C SER A 169 6.36 5.65 25.93
N ILE A 170 5.56 4.89 25.19
CA ILE A 170 5.06 5.27 23.88
C ILE A 170 3.54 5.26 23.95
N GLU A 171 2.93 6.39 23.63
CA GLU A 171 1.47 6.57 23.60
C GLU A 171 1.01 6.96 22.20
N ILE A 172 -0.06 6.33 21.73
CA ILE A 172 -0.72 6.68 20.48
C ILE A 172 -1.92 7.57 20.82
N SER A 173 -1.99 8.71 20.16
CA SER A 173 -3.15 9.60 20.21
C SER A 173 -3.71 9.77 18.80
N GLU A 174 -4.96 9.35 18.62
CA GLU A 174 -5.71 9.57 17.38
C GLU A 174 -6.56 10.83 17.54
N SER A 175 -6.46 11.78 16.61
CA SER A 175 -7.36 12.92 16.57
C SER A 175 -8.62 12.57 15.75
N ASN A 176 -9.78 12.57 16.39
CA ASN A 176 -11.07 12.29 15.76
C ASN A 176 -11.57 13.48 14.92
N MET A 177 -10.84 13.90 13.89
CA MET A 177 -11.30 15.00 13.05
C MET A 177 -12.39 14.57 12.06
N GLU A 178 -12.33 13.34 11.52
CA GLU A 178 -13.26 12.87 10.49
C GLU A 178 -14.63 12.40 11.01
N SER A 179 -14.71 11.81 12.20
CA SER A 179 -15.98 11.31 12.75
C SER A 179 -16.94 12.43 13.15
N ASN A 180 -16.42 13.63 13.40
CA ASN A 180 -17.21 14.82 13.71
C ASN A 180 -17.82 15.51 12.46
N LEU A 181 -17.22 15.33 11.27
CA LEU A 181 -17.74 15.91 10.03
C LEU A 181 -18.91 15.10 9.47
N LYS A 182 -18.80 13.76 9.43
CA LYS A 182 -19.89 12.88 8.97
C LYS A 182 -21.12 12.92 9.88
N ASN A 183 -20.93 13.16 11.18
CA ASN A 183 -22.03 13.36 12.13
C ASN A 183 -22.65 14.77 12.03
N LYS A 184 -21.93 15.78 11.52
CA LYS A 184 -22.50 17.10 11.23
C LYS A 184 -23.34 17.08 9.96
N GLU A 185 -22.89 16.38 8.91
CA GLU A 185 -23.66 16.24 7.67
C GLU A 185 -24.97 15.46 7.86
N LYS A 186 -24.96 14.39 8.67
CA LYS A 186 -26.20 13.68 9.02
C LYS A 186 -27.16 14.50 9.89
N LYS A 187 -26.65 15.35 10.79
CA LYS A 187 -27.50 16.23 11.60
C LYS A 187 -28.12 17.38 10.78
N PHE A 188 -27.41 17.91 9.79
CA PHE A 188 -27.95 18.95 8.91
C PHE A 188 -29.02 18.43 7.93
N SER A 189 -29.05 17.12 7.64
CA SER A 189 -30.10 16.50 6.81
C SER A 189 -31.34 16.03 7.59
N GLU A 190 -31.30 16.01 8.92
CA GLU A 190 -32.45 15.61 9.77
C GLU A 190 -33.13 16.80 10.50
N GLU A 191 -32.58 18.02 10.43
CA GLU A 191 -33.19 19.24 11.00
C GLU A 191 -34.10 20.01 10.01
N VAL A 192 -34.77 19.31 9.10
CA VAL A 192 -35.97 19.84 8.41
C VAL A 192 -37.12 18.88 8.66
N ASN A 193 -37.63 18.90 9.89
CA ASN A 193 -39.01 18.59 10.29
C ASN A 193 -38.97 18.20 11.78
N PHE A 194 -39.08 19.16 12.69
CA PHE A 194 -39.88 19.01 13.92
C PHE A 194 -40.10 20.40 14.52
N VAL A 195 -41.33 20.86 14.35
CA VAL A 195 -41.90 22.01 15.04
C VAL A 195 -42.26 21.57 16.45
N ASP A 196 -41.82 22.38 17.41
CA ASP A 196 -42.37 22.60 18.75
C ASP A 196 -42.24 21.49 19.81
N GLN A 197 -41.34 21.70 20.77
CA GLN A 197 -41.69 21.74 22.19
C GLN A 197 -40.50 22.23 23.03
N GLY A 198 -40.73 23.31 23.77
CA GLY A 198 -39.74 24.01 24.57
C GLY A 198 -39.16 23.18 25.71
N VAL A 199 -37.83 23.11 25.77
CA VAL A 199 -37.06 22.81 26.98
C VAL A 199 -35.76 23.62 26.92
N SER A 200 -35.48 24.34 28.02
CA SER A 200 -34.39 25.29 28.23
C SER A 200 -33.00 24.79 27.77
N THR A 201 -32.31 25.65 27.01
CA THR A 201 -31.05 25.42 26.30
C THR A 201 -29.81 25.25 27.21
N ALA A 202 -29.95 25.49 28.53
CA ALA A 202 -28.82 25.50 29.45
C ALA A 202 -28.43 24.10 29.99
N GLU A 203 -29.40 23.22 30.24
CA GLU A 203 -29.15 21.92 30.89
C GLU A 203 -28.65 20.83 29.92
N LYS A 204 -28.85 21.02 28.61
CA LYS A 204 -28.28 20.14 27.56
C LYS A 204 -26.79 20.39 27.29
N PHE A 205 -26.22 21.50 27.77
CA PHE A 205 -24.82 21.85 27.53
C PHE A 205 -23.88 21.12 28.51
N GLU A 206 -24.28 20.96 29.77
CA GLU A 206 -23.46 20.30 30.80
C GLU A 206 -23.47 18.76 30.67
N GLN A 207 -24.59 18.15 30.29
CA GLN A 207 -24.63 16.69 30.00
C GLN A 207 -23.90 16.30 28.71
N ASN A 208 -23.56 17.26 27.83
CA ASN A 208 -22.73 17.04 26.64
C ASN A 208 -21.21 17.15 26.93
N MET A 209 -20.82 17.72 28.07
CA MET A 209 -19.41 17.80 28.48
C MET A 209 -18.94 16.53 29.21
N SER A 210 -19.83 15.75 29.82
CA SER A 210 -19.46 14.48 30.48
C SER A 210 -19.56 13.23 29.60
N LYS A 211 -20.09 13.34 28.37
CA LYS A 211 -20.18 12.24 27.38
C LYS A 211 -19.21 12.39 26.18
N LYS A 212 -18.20 13.27 26.30
CA LYS A 212 -17.16 13.48 25.28
C LYS A 212 -15.87 12.68 25.51
N GLU A 213 -15.91 11.61 26.28
CA GLU A 213 -14.94 10.51 26.13
C GLU A 213 -15.31 9.67 24.90
N SER A 214 -15.31 10.30 23.72
CA SER A 214 -15.43 9.58 22.45
C SER A 214 -14.18 8.75 22.26
N SER A 215 -14.32 7.44 22.47
CA SER A 215 -13.40 6.34 22.15
C SER A 215 -12.02 6.77 21.61
N HIS A 216 -11.15 7.31 22.47
CA HIS A 216 -9.75 7.40 22.12
C HIS A 216 -9.21 5.98 22.29
N ARG A 217 -8.84 5.29 21.20
CA ARG A 217 -7.97 4.11 21.30
C ARG A 217 -6.58 4.60 21.75
N ARG A 218 -6.43 4.85 23.05
CA ARG A 218 -5.15 5.17 23.67
C ARG A 218 -4.39 3.87 23.92
N GLY A 219 -3.61 3.45 22.93
CA GLY A 219 -2.58 2.44 23.17
C GLY A 219 -1.39 3.10 23.86
N LYS A 220 -1.10 2.71 25.11
CA LYS A 220 0.11 3.11 25.82
C LYS A 220 0.92 1.87 26.14
N THR A 221 2.17 1.83 25.68
CA THR A 221 3.15 0.82 26.10
C THR A 221 4.20 1.49 26.95
N GLU A 222 4.56 0.85 28.05
CA GLU A 222 5.64 1.30 28.92
C GLU A 222 6.62 0.16 29.17
N ILE A 223 7.90 0.48 29.26
CA ILE A 223 8.97 -0.46 29.56
C ILE A 223 9.96 0.20 30.52
N GLN A 224 10.49 -0.60 31.44
CA GLN A 224 11.57 -0.23 32.35
C GLN A 224 12.80 -1.08 32.03
N PHE A 225 13.96 -0.45 32.12
CA PHE A 225 15.27 -1.05 31.91
C PHE A 225 16.15 -0.76 33.14
N GLU A 226 17.28 -1.46 33.25
CA GLU A 226 18.28 -1.19 34.30
C GLU A 226 18.91 0.21 34.16
N GLY A 227 18.92 0.75 32.93
CA GLY A 227 19.57 2.01 32.58
C GLY A 227 21.08 1.85 32.33
N SER A 228 21.66 2.76 31.55
CA SER A 228 23.09 2.77 31.28
C SER A 228 23.60 4.17 30.95
N ASN A 229 24.78 4.50 31.48
CA ASN A 229 25.52 5.72 31.14
C ASN A 229 26.46 5.53 29.93
N SER A 230 26.38 4.38 29.25
CA SER A 230 27.17 4.07 28.06
C SER A 230 26.24 3.86 26.87
N PRO A 231 25.73 4.95 26.25
CA PRO A 231 24.82 4.83 25.13
C PRO A 231 25.52 4.21 23.91
N LYS A 232 24.77 3.47 23.13
CA LYS A 232 25.14 2.92 21.81
C LYS A 232 24.27 3.59 20.75
N ARG A 233 24.88 3.92 19.61
CA ARG A 233 24.15 4.60 18.53
C ARG A 233 23.24 3.56 17.84
N PRO A 234 21.91 3.75 17.86
CA PRO A 234 20.98 2.81 17.24
C PRO A 234 21.00 2.93 15.71
N GLU A 235 20.74 1.83 15.02
CA GLU A 235 20.38 1.84 13.60
C GLU A 235 18.92 2.30 13.46
N LEU A 236 18.66 3.22 12.53
CA LEU A 236 17.33 3.77 12.28
C LEU A 236 16.81 3.30 10.92
N LYS A 237 15.54 2.87 10.87
CA LYS A 237 14.82 2.49 9.65
C LYS A 237 13.61 3.38 9.44
N TRP A 238 12.60 3.28 10.31
CA TRP A 238 11.38 4.10 10.26
C TRP A 238 11.65 5.55 10.62
N PHE A 239 12.58 5.80 11.54
CA PHE A 239 12.90 7.16 12.01
C PHE A 239 14.21 7.72 11.42
N ALA A 240 14.71 7.12 10.34
CA ALA A 240 15.98 7.49 9.70
C ALA A 240 16.02 8.95 9.21
N HIS A 241 14.86 9.57 8.97
CA HIS A 241 14.73 10.97 8.54
C HIS A 241 14.08 11.88 9.58
N ASP A 242 13.78 11.38 10.78
CA ASP A 242 13.17 12.19 11.83
C ASP A 242 14.23 13.03 12.55
N SER A 243 14.13 14.36 12.42
CA SER A 243 15.09 15.30 13.00
C SER A 243 15.05 15.33 14.53
N ASN A 244 13.89 15.08 15.14
CA ASN A 244 13.75 15.08 16.59
C ASN A 244 14.42 13.84 17.21
N ILE A 245 14.24 12.68 16.58
CA ILE A 245 14.93 11.44 16.97
C ILE A 245 16.45 11.59 16.80
N LYS A 246 16.90 12.15 15.68
CA LYS A 246 18.34 12.43 15.48
C LYS A 246 18.89 13.36 16.55
N ARG A 247 18.18 14.45 16.87
CA ARG A 247 18.58 15.39 17.91
C ARG A 247 18.67 14.73 19.28
N LEU A 248 17.69 13.91 19.66
CA LEU A 248 17.71 13.13 20.90
C LEU A 248 18.97 12.25 20.97
N ILE A 249 19.30 11.56 19.87
CA ILE A 249 20.52 10.75 19.79
C ILE A 249 21.75 11.63 20.02
N GLU A 250 21.93 12.72 19.28
CA GLU A 250 23.09 13.60 19.44
C GLU A 250 23.21 14.17 20.87
N MET A 251 22.11 14.67 21.45
CA MET A 251 22.09 15.19 22.82
C MET A 251 22.47 14.15 23.87
N ARG A 252 22.19 12.87 23.63
CA ARG A 252 22.62 11.79 24.53
C ARG A 252 24.12 11.54 24.44
N PHE A 253 24.73 11.68 23.26
CA PHE A 253 26.17 11.48 23.06
C PHE A 253 27.01 12.71 23.41
N GLU A 254 26.43 13.91 23.39
CA GLU A 254 27.08 15.14 23.78
C GLU A 254 27.12 15.33 25.32
N ASN A 255 28.11 16.10 25.81
CA ASN A 255 28.19 16.59 27.19
C ASN A 255 28.03 15.53 28.30
N ASN A 256 28.71 14.38 28.18
CA ASN A 256 28.70 13.31 29.19
C ASN A 256 27.29 12.77 29.53
N ASN A 257 26.38 12.69 28.56
CA ASN A 257 25.02 12.16 28.74
C ASN A 257 24.11 13.01 29.66
N ALA A 258 24.23 14.34 29.62
CA ALA A 258 23.53 15.24 30.55
C ALA A 258 21.99 15.20 30.47
N ILE A 259 21.41 14.70 29.37
CA ILE A 259 19.96 14.62 29.21
C ILE A 259 19.35 13.60 30.18
N LYS A 260 18.38 14.05 30.98
CA LYS A 260 17.69 13.23 31.99
C LYS A 260 16.38 12.63 31.48
N SER A 261 15.63 13.41 30.70
CA SER A 261 14.36 12.96 30.12
C SER A 261 13.97 13.82 28.95
N GLU A 262 13.24 13.26 27.99
CA GLU A 262 12.66 13.99 26.88
C GLU A 262 11.26 13.44 26.52
N THR A 263 10.41 14.30 25.98
CA THR A 263 9.14 13.90 25.36
C THR A 263 9.12 14.42 23.94
N LEU A 264 9.00 13.51 22.99
CA LEU A 264 8.90 13.80 21.57
C LEU A 264 7.47 13.52 21.09
N GLU A 265 6.92 14.48 20.35
CA GLU A 265 5.67 14.29 19.60
C GLU A 265 6.04 14.04 18.13
N ILE A 266 5.65 12.88 17.62
CA ILE A 266 5.90 12.45 16.24
C ILE A 266 4.55 12.44 15.52
N ALA A 267 4.41 13.37 14.57
CA ALA A 267 3.18 13.49 13.79
C ALA A 267 2.99 12.29 12.87
N GLY A 268 1.76 11.78 12.77
CA GLY A 268 1.41 10.67 11.89
C GLY A 268 1.61 10.95 10.41
N SER A 269 1.56 12.23 10.00
CA SER A 269 1.93 12.65 8.64
C SER A 269 3.39 12.35 8.28
N SER A 270 4.28 12.28 9.28
CA SER A 270 5.68 11.85 9.12
C SER A 270 5.85 10.33 9.17
N LEU A 271 4.79 9.60 9.50
CA LEU A 271 4.75 8.14 9.66
C LEU A 271 3.98 7.45 8.53
N THR A 272 3.90 8.07 7.34
CA THR A 272 3.11 7.54 6.24
C THR A 272 3.62 6.17 5.79
N THR A 273 2.77 5.14 5.95
CA THR A 273 3.01 3.76 5.48
C THR A 273 2.90 3.69 3.96
N MET A 274 1.95 4.41 3.39
CA MET A 274 1.72 4.49 1.95
C MET A 274 1.03 5.78 1.55
N SER A 275 1.05 6.10 0.26
CA SER A 275 0.30 7.24 -0.29
C SER A 275 -1.21 6.96 -0.37
N GLU A 276 -2.03 8.00 -0.21
CA GLU A 276 -3.49 7.92 -0.42
C GLU A 276 -3.84 7.36 -1.81
N LYS A 277 -3.13 7.81 -2.84
CA LYS A 277 -3.34 7.37 -4.23
C LYS A 277 -3.18 5.85 -4.36
N ALA A 278 -2.14 5.29 -3.75
CA ALA A 278 -1.90 3.84 -3.71
C ALA A 278 -3.01 3.10 -2.97
N ALA A 279 -3.42 3.60 -1.80
CA ALA A 279 -4.49 3.02 -1.03
C ALA A 279 -5.82 2.98 -1.81
N TYR A 280 -6.17 4.07 -2.50
CA TYR A 280 -7.34 4.11 -3.38
C TYR A 280 -7.25 3.12 -4.55
N ALA A 281 -6.08 2.99 -5.17
CA ALA A 281 -5.86 2.02 -6.25
C ALA A 281 -6.07 0.58 -5.76
N MET A 282 -5.58 0.24 -4.57
CA MET A 282 -5.82 -1.08 -3.95
C MET A 282 -7.30 -1.29 -3.64
N ASP A 283 -7.98 -0.30 -3.04
CA ASP A 283 -9.41 -0.39 -2.75
C ASP A 283 -10.25 -0.63 -4.03
N MET A 284 -9.85 -0.02 -5.15
CA MET A 284 -10.49 -0.22 -6.45
C MET A 284 -10.18 -1.59 -7.06
N ALA A 285 -8.95 -2.08 -6.94
CA ALA A 285 -8.57 -3.42 -7.40
C ALA A 285 -9.38 -4.51 -6.70
N VAL A 286 -9.50 -4.43 -5.36
CA VAL A 286 -10.34 -5.35 -4.57
C VAL A 286 -11.80 -5.31 -5.01
N LYS A 287 -12.35 -4.11 -5.27
CA LYS A 287 -13.73 -3.96 -5.76
C LYS A 287 -13.94 -4.58 -7.15
N LYS A 288 -12.98 -4.37 -8.08
CA LYS A 288 -13.08 -4.84 -9.47
C LYS A 288 -12.90 -6.33 -9.63
N ALA A 289 -12.02 -6.95 -8.84
CA ALA A 289 -11.85 -8.40 -8.85
C ALA A 289 -13.08 -9.16 -8.34
N GLY A 290 -14.09 -8.45 -7.84
CA GLY A 290 -15.35 -9.06 -7.43
C GLY A 290 -15.17 -9.96 -6.22
N ALA A 291 -14.20 -9.68 -5.34
CA ALA A 291 -13.97 -10.41 -4.10
C ALA A 291 -15.28 -10.46 -3.29
N LYS A 292 -16.03 -11.55 -3.46
CA LYS A 292 -17.26 -11.87 -2.71
C LYS A 292 -16.96 -12.14 -1.23
N GLY A 293 -15.68 -12.10 -0.84
CA GLY A 293 -15.16 -12.32 0.49
C GLY A 293 -14.55 -11.08 1.15
N LYS A 294 -15.06 -9.86 0.92
CA LYS A 294 -14.86 -8.83 1.96
C LYS A 294 -15.46 -9.40 3.24
N VAL A 295 -14.60 -9.72 4.22
CA VAL A 295 -15.05 -9.95 5.59
C VAL A 295 -15.86 -8.72 5.96
N LYS A 296 -17.15 -8.93 6.23
CA LYS A 296 -18.10 -7.88 6.60
C LYS A 296 -17.53 -7.13 7.80
N GLY A 297 -16.89 -5.97 7.59
CA GLY A 297 -16.27 -5.16 8.65
C GLY A 297 -14.79 -4.79 8.49
N SER A 298 -14.04 -5.25 7.46
CA SER A 298 -12.68 -4.75 7.22
C SER A 298 -12.69 -3.30 6.72
N ALA A 299 -11.94 -2.42 7.36
CA ALA A 299 -11.82 -1.03 6.93
C ALA A 299 -11.09 -0.94 5.58
N ASP A 300 -11.57 -0.08 4.68
CA ASP A 300 -10.90 0.20 3.40
C ASP A 300 -9.48 0.73 3.65
N ILE A 301 -8.53 0.41 2.77
CA ILE A 301 -7.10 0.74 2.94
C ILE A 301 -6.92 2.26 3.01
N SER A 302 -7.66 3.00 2.18
CA SER A 302 -7.71 4.47 2.22
C SER A 302 -8.10 5.03 3.58
N SER A 303 -9.02 4.37 4.30
CA SER A 303 -9.41 4.79 5.65
C SER A 303 -8.31 4.56 6.69
N GLN A 304 -7.42 3.59 6.47
CA GLN A 304 -6.26 3.37 7.34
C GLN A 304 -5.19 4.45 7.12
N VAL A 305 -4.96 4.87 5.87
CA VAL A 305 -4.09 6.03 5.57
C VAL A 305 -4.60 7.28 6.26
N ALA A 306 -5.91 7.56 6.18
CA ALA A 306 -6.52 8.70 6.85
C ALA A 306 -6.37 8.63 8.37
N LYS A 307 -6.56 7.44 8.98
CA LYS A 307 -6.33 7.27 10.43
C LYS A 307 -4.88 7.53 10.82
N GLU A 308 -3.93 7.00 10.07
CA GLU A 308 -2.51 7.17 10.33
C GLU A 308 -2.09 8.64 10.24
N SER A 309 -2.55 9.37 9.22
CA SER A 309 -2.20 10.79 9.02
C SER A 309 -2.71 11.70 10.14
N HIS A 310 -3.84 11.35 10.77
CA HIS A 310 -4.44 12.06 11.91
C HIS A 310 -4.01 11.51 13.28
N SER A 311 -3.11 10.52 13.30
CA SER A 311 -2.52 9.97 14.52
C SER A 311 -1.25 10.73 14.91
N LYS A 312 -0.82 10.55 16.15
CA LYS A 312 0.49 10.96 16.64
C LYS A 312 1.03 9.95 17.64
N LEU A 313 2.35 9.81 17.65
CA LEU A 313 3.07 9.05 18.67
C LEU A 313 3.71 10.03 19.66
N ILE A 314 3.47 9.80 20.94
CA ILE A 314 4.11 10.51 22.05
C ILE A 314 5.16 9.56 22.63
N PHE A 315 6.43 9.84 22.37
CA PHE A 315 7.56 9.06 22.83
C PHE A 315 8.22 9.76 24.02
N ARG A 316 8.18 9.13 25.19
CA ARG A 316 8.77 9.63 26.43
C ARG A 316 9.92 8.73 26.84
N ILE A 317 11.07 9.32 27.13
CA ILE A 317 12.30 8.63 27.52
C ILE A 317 12.87 9.27 28.80
N GLU A 318 13.36 8.44 29.71
CA GLU A 318 14.00 8.84 30.97
C GLU A 318 15.27 8.01 31.17
N PHE A 319 16.38 8.65 31.56
CA PHE A 319 17.73 8.09 31.64
C PHE A 319 18.25 7.87 33.06
#